data_AF-R4KCM8-F1
#
_entry.id   AF-R4KCM8-F1
#
_cell.length_a   1.000
_cell.length_b   1.000
_cell.length_c   1.000
_cell.angle_alpha   90.00
_cell.angle_beta   90.00
_cell.angle_gamma   90.00
#
_symmetry.space_group_name_H-M   'P 1'
#
loop_
_entity.id
_entity.type
_entity.pdbx_description
1 polymer ?
#
loop_
_entity_poly.entity_id
_entity_poly.type
_entity_poly.pdbx_seq_one_letter_code
_entity_poly.pdbx_strand_id
1 'polypeptide(L)' 'MFDTKNIKGYYKLNCIDKTVFDSFLKRFYEAWEYPEEHKPVSVKVQKEFIRVDLNDGSWLHVKPNGEWY' A
#
# COMPACT_ATOMS: atom_id res chain seq x y z
N MET A 1 9.54 -4.32 11.11
CA MET A 1 9.47 -4.98 9.79
C MET A 1 8.00 -4.97 9.39
N PHE A 2 7.64 -4.20 8.36
CA PHE A 2 6.25 -4.11 7.91
C PHE A 2 5.90 -5.40 7.16
N ASP A 3 4.86 -6.09 7.62
CA ASP A 3 4.56 -7.45 7.15
C ASP A 3 3.71 -7.41 5.87
N THR A 4 4.35 -7.06 4.76
CA THR A 4 3.76 -7.06 3.41
C THR A 4 3.20 -8.43 3.00
N LYS A 5 3.66 -9.50 3.65
CA LYS A 5 3.22 -10.88 3.39
C LYS A 5 1.76 -11.12 3.71
N ASN A 6 1.16 -10.33 4.61
CA ASN A 6 -0.25 -10.46 4.96
C ASN A 6 -1.19 -9.64 4.06
N ILE A 7 -0.65 -8.84 3.13
CA ILE A 7 -1.45 -7.95 2.29
C ILE A 7 -1.97 -8.73 1.09
N LYS A 8 -3.29 -8.89 1.03
CA LYS A 8 -3.95 -9.60 -0.07
C LYS A 8 -3.66 -8.90 -1.39
N GLY A 9 -3.12 -9.63 -2.36
CA GLY A 9 -2.80 -9.09 -3.69
C GLY A 9 -1.38 -8.56 -3.86
N TYR A 10 -0.57 -8.47 -2.78
CA TYR A 10 0.84 -8.06 -2.89
C TYR A 10 1.65 -9.02 -3.78
N TYR A 11 1.34 -10.32 -3.72
CA TYR A 11 1.96 -11.33 -4.58
C TYR A 11 1.64 -11.13 -6.08
N LYS A 12 0.54 -10.44 -6.42
CA LYS A 12 0.14 -10.14 -7.81
C LYS A 12 0.83 -8.91 -8.37
N LEU A 13 1.53 -8.13 -7.54
CA LEU A 13 2.28 -6.97 -7.97
C LEU A 13 3.53 -7.39 -8.74
N ASN A 14 3.85 -6.64 -9.80
CA ASN A 14 5.12 -6.79 -10.50
C ASN A 14 6.27 -6.24 -9.66
N CYS A 15 7.52 -6.52 -10.05
CA CYS A 15 8.70 -6.10 -9.31
C CYS A 15 8.75 -4.57 -9.08
N ILE A 16 8.31 -3.80 -10.08
CA ILE A 16 8.24 -2.33 -10.02
C ILE A 16 7.17 -1.90 -8.99
N ASP A 17 5.94 -2.39 -9.13
CA ASP A 17 4.84 -2.05 -8.22
C ASP A 17 5.11 -2.47 -6.77
N LYS A 18 5.84 -3.58 -6.57
CA LYS A 18 6.29 -4.00 -5.23
C LYS A 18 7.24 -2.97 -4.62
N THR A 19 8.16 -2.42 -5.40
CA THR A 19 9.09 -1.38 -4.95
C THR A 19 8.36 -0.08 -4.61
N VAL A 20 7.40 0.32 -5.45
CA VAL A 20 6.55 1.49 -5.22
C VAL A 20 5.71 1.30 -3.96
N PHE A 21 5.11 0.12 -3.80
CA PHE A 21 4.28 -0.20 -2.66
C PHE A 21 5.09 -0.30 -1.35
N ASP A 22 6.30 -0.84 -1.38
CA ASP A 22 7.20 -0.89 -0.22
C ASP A 22 7.62 0.53 0.23
N SER A 23 7.95 1.40 -0.74
CA SER A 23 8.23 2.82 -0.48
C SER A 23 7.01 3.55 0.07
N PHE A 24 5.83 3.28 -0.49
CA PHE A 24 4.56 3.80 0.03
C PHE A 24 4.33 3.35 1.47
N LEU A 25 4.49 2.07 1.80
CA LEU A 25 4.32 1.55 3.15
C LEU A 25 5.25 2.26 4.12
N LYS A 26 6.53 2.38 3.78
CA LYS A 26 7.49 3.08 4.63
C LYS A 26 7.02 4.51 4.94
N ARG A 27 6.63 5.27 3.90
CA ARG A 27 6.12 6.64 4.06
C ARG A 27 4.78 6.69 4.80
N PHE A 28 3.91 5.71 4.59
CA PHE A 28 2.62 5.59 5.27
C PHE A 28 2.81 5.38 6.77
N TYR A 29 3.65 4.43 7.16
CA TYR A 29 3.96 4.17 8.57
C TYR A 29 4.77 5.29 9.24
N GLU A 30 5.54 6.08 8.47
CA GLU A 30 6.21 7.27 8.98
C GLU A 30 5.29 8.49 9.09
N ALA A 31 4.31 8.65 8.19
CA ALA A 31 3.40 9.80 8.16
C ALA A 31 2.20 9.65 9.10
N TRP A 32 1.80 8.42 9.42
CA TRP A 32 0.66 8.13 10.29
C TRP A 32 1.13 7.87 11.72
N GLU A 33 0.49 8.56 12.67
CA GLU A 33 0.78 8.41 14.11
C GLU A 33 0.27 7.05 14.67
N TYR A 34 -0.82 6.50 14.09
CA TYR A 34 -1.42 5.20 14.45
C TYR A 34 -1.60 4.28 13.22
N PRO A 35 -0.51 3.74 12.66
CA PRO A 35 -0.58 2.98 11.43
C PRO A 35 -1.13 1.54 11.61
N GLU A 36 -1.28 1.08 12.85
CA GLU A 36 -1.91 -0.22 13.15
C GLU A 36 -3.42 -0.21 12.91
N GLU A 37 -4.09 0.93 13.16
CA GLU A 37 -5.52 1.11 12.92
C GLU A 37 -5.82 1.23 11.42
N HIS A 38 -4.95 1.95 10.71
CA HIS A 38 -5.07 2.18 9.27
C HIS A 38 -4.21 1.23 8.44
N LYS A 39 -3.84 0.05 8.97
CA LYS A 39 -2.95 -0.86 8.27
C LYS A 39 -3.52 -1.30 6.92
N PRO A 40 -2.70 -1.38 5.86
CA PRO A 40 -3.15 -1.88 4.57
C PRO A 40 -3.42 -3.39 4.65
N VAL A 41 -4.60 -3.80 4.20
CA VAL A 41 -5.08 -5.19 4.22
C VAL A 41 -5.12 -5.82 2.84
N SER A 42 -5.25 -5.00 1.80
CA SER A 42 -5.33 -5.44 0.41
C SER A 42 -4.68 -4.43 -0.52
N VAL A 43 -4.04 -4.92 -1.57
CA VAL A 43 -3.45 -4.11 -2.63
C VAL A 43 -3.88 -4.66 -3.98
N LYS A 44 -4.29 -3.76 -4.87
CA LYS A 44 -4.71 -4.05 -6.23
C LYS A 44 -4.06 -3.08 -7.18
N VAL A 45 -3.27 -3.60 -8.10
CA VAL A 45 -2.86 -2.85 -9.29
C VAL A 45 -4.08 -2.64 -10.19
N GLN A 46 -4.34 -1.37 -10.48
CA GLN A 46 -5.18 -0.89 -11.56
C GLN A 46 -4.27 -0.41 -12.70
N LYS A 47 -4.83 -0.16 -13.89
CA LYS A 47 -4.06 0.16 -15.10
C LYS A 47 -3.03 1.29 -14.93
N GLU A 48 -3.36 2.30 -14.12
CA GLU A 48 -2.53 3.51 -13.96
C GLU A 48 -2.12 3.78 -12.51
N PHE A 49 -2.57 2.96 -11.56
CA PHE A 49 -2.33 3.20 -10.13
C PHE A 49 -2.47 1.93 -9.30
N ILE A 50 -1.97 1.99 -8.07
CA ILE A 50 -2.09 0.95 -7.06
C ILE A 50 -3.16 1.39 -6.07
N ARG A 51 -4.25 0.65 -6.00
CA ARG A 51 -5.27 0.81 -4.96
C ARG A 51 -4.86 0.03 -3.72
N VAL A 52 -4.86 0.69 -2.57
CA VAL A 52 -4.52 0.08 -1.29
C VAL A 52 -5.72 0.19 -0.37
N ASP A 53 -6.38 -0.93 -0.06
CA ASP A 53 -7.48 -0.95 0.90
C ASP A 53 -6.90 -1.12 2.32
N LEU A 54 -7.37 -0.29 3.25
CA LEU A 54 -6.97 -0.25 4.65
C LEU A 54 -7.97 -1.01 5.52
N ASN A 55 -7.55 -1.42 6.72
CA ASN A 55 -8.37 -2.17 7.67
C ASN A 55 -9.62 -1.40 8.14
N ASP A 56 -9.52 -0.07 8.17
CA ASP A 56 -10.60 0.86 8.53
C ASP A 56 -11.75 0.89 7.50
N GLY A 57 -11.58 0.27 6.32
CA GLY A 57 -12.54 0.33 5.21
C GLY A 57 -12.28 1.49 4.25
N SER A 58 -11.39 2.40 4.63
CA SER A 58 -10.79 3.40 3.75
C SER A 58 -9.85 2.76 2.72
N TRP A 59 -9.60 3.45 1.59
CA TRP A 59 -8.62 3.01 0.60
C TRP A 59 -7.83 4.22 0.08
N LEU A 60 -6.61 3.97 -0.38
CA LEU A 60 -5.68 4.98 -0.87
C LEU A 60 -5.35 4.76 -2.34
N HIS A 61 -5.22 5.86 -3.08
CA HIS A 61 -4.79 5.86 -4.47
C HIS A 61 -3.28 6.11 -4.53
N VAL A 62 -2.48 5.05 -4.72
CA VAL A 62 -1.03 5.16 -4.83
C VAL A 62 -0.63 5.22 -6.31
N LYS A 63 -0.04 6.35 -6.72
CA LYS A 63 0.51 6.53 -8.06
C LYS A 63 1.79 5.69 -8.24
N PRO A 64 2.16 5.35 -9.49
CA PRO A 64 3.44 4.67 -9.78
C PRO A 64 4.67 5.46 -9.32
N ASN A 65 4.55 6.77 -9.07
CA ASN A 65 5.61 7.60 -8.49
C ASN A 65 5.73 7.49 -6.96
N GLY A 66 4.90 6.66 -6.29
CA GLY A 66 4.90 6.51 -4.83
C GLY A 66 4.25 7.67 -4.07
N GLU A 67 3.53 8.55 -4.78
CA GLU A 67 2.59 9.50 -4.18
C GLU A 67 1.25 8.83 -3.91
N TRP A 68 0.56 9.24 -2.84
CA TRP A 68 -0.77 8.75 -2.52
C TRP A 68 -1.72 9.89 -2.16
N TYR A 69 -3.01 9.71 -2.47
CA TYR A 69 -4.10 10.62 -2.13
C TYR A 69 -5.42 9.86 -1.93
#